data_AF-A0A2V8KPP4-F1
#
_entry.id   AF-A0A2V8KPP4-F1
#
_cell.length_a   1.000
_cell.length_b   1.000
_cell.length_c   1.000
_cell.angle_alpha   90.00
_cell.angle_beta   90.00
_cell.angle_gamma   90.00
#
_symmetry.space_group_name_H-M   'P 1'
#
loop_
_entity.id
_entity.type
_entity.pdbx_description
1 polymer ?
#
loop_
_entity_poly.entity_id
_entity_poly.type
_entity_poly.pdbx_seq_one_letter_code
_entity_poly.pdbx_strand_id
1 'polypeptide(L)'
;MLKISSPALANLLICETACSRYYSVLFQRAMIWLPGTRVTGWGCVRPCKPDPHYGSMSIAGVLALSVWFSLAFAMAQTKAPSMATVPQFEDVSKQAGLTASHISTTEQHYIIESMSGGIALFDCDDDGKLDIAMVNGSTVEHYRDGGDPLITLYHQDENLKFSNITQSAGLKRKGWGMGIVVADFDNDGKLDIFVSGFGGTALYRGLGNCKFEDVTDKAGVRGSGFMTGAAWADYDRDGYVDLFVARYVHLDMDKLPEFGSNEKFCRYKGILVQCGPWGMEGESDLRTATGSGPCGAITITTAGLICTWPTMPGPIFSTTTSTMGPSKKSAF
;
A
#
# COMPACT_ATOMS: atom_id res chain seq x y z
N MET A 1 15.74 9.10 -2.62
CA MET A 1 15.42 10.35 -1.89
C MET A 1 15.67 11.53 -2.80
N LEU A 2 14.66 12.39 -3.04
CA LEU A 2 14.81 13.57 -3.89
C LEU A 2 14.89 14.84 -3.04
N LYS A 3 15.87 15.69 -3.29
CA LYS A 3 16.00 17.03 -2.69
C LYS A 3 15.52 18.08 -3.69
N ILE A 4 14.75 19.07 -3.23
CA ILE A 4 14.33 20.22 -4.05
C ILE A 4 15.42 21.30 -3.97
N SER A 5 15.98 21.72 -5.12
CA SER A 5 17.12 22.64 -5.17
C SER A 5 16.79 24.12 -5.44
N SER A 6 15.51 24.51 -5.52
CA SER A 6 15.12 25.91 -5.75
C SER A 6 14.81 26.67 -4.44
N PRO A 7 15.38 27.88 -4.23
CA PRO A 7 15.08 28.72 -3.07
C PRO A 7 13.73 29.45 -3.13
N ALA A 8 12.97 29.33 -4.23
CA ALA A 8 11.67 29.98 -4.38
C ALA A 8 10.53 29.03 -3.96
N LEU A 9 9.99 29.26 -2.77
CA LEU A 9 8.69 28.79 -2.27
C LEU A 9 8.44 27.27 -2.39
N ALA A 10 8.78 26.54 -1.32
CA ALA A 10 8.25 25.22 -1.04
C ALA A 10 6.75 25.30 -0.64
N ASN A 11 5.88 25.63 -1.59
CA ASN A 11 4.44 25.42 -1.49
C ASN A 11 4.07 24.36 -2.53
N LEU A 12 4.21 23.09 -2.17
CA LEU A 12 3.79 22.00 -3.03
C LEU A 12 2.30 21.71 -2.77
N LEU A 13 1.43 22.15 -3.68
CA LEU A 13 0.12 21.53 -3.88
C LEU A 13 0.34 20.23 -4.66
N ILE A 14 -0.02 19.09 -4.08
CA ILE A 14 -0.14 17.83 -4.83
C ILE A 14 -1.50 17.88 -5.53
N CYS A 15 -1.50 18.06 -6.85
CA CYS A 15 -2.66 17.85 -7.71
C CYS A 15 -2.52 16.46 -8.32
N GLU A 16 -3.31 15.49 -7.84
CA GLU A 16 -3.49 14.22 -8.55
C GLU A 16 -4.40 14.46 -9.76
N THR A 17 -3.82 14.48 -10.96
CA THR A 17 -4.56 14.14 -12.17
C THR A 17 -4.47 12.63 -12.39
N ALA A 18 -5.39 11.90 -11.75
CA ALA A 18 -5.72 10.54 -12.15
C ALA A 18 -6.36 10.58 -13.55
N CYS A 19 -5.54 10.39 -14.59
CA CYS A 19 -6.02 10.02 -15.92
C CYS A 19 -5.38 8.70 -16.34
N SER A 20 -5.79 7.62 -15.68
CA SER A 20 -5.79 6.28 -16.27
C SER A 20 -6.97 5.51 -15.67
N ARG A 21 -7.91 5.10 -16.52
CA ARG A 21 -9.18 4.47 -16.13
C ARG A 21 -9.05 3.02 -15.66
N TYR A 22 -7.86 2.45 -15.57
CA TYR A 22 -7.63 1.09 -15.10
C TYR A 22 -6.27 1.04 -14.40
N TYR A 23 -6.22 0.33 -13.27
CA TYR A 23 -5.16 0.27 -12.24
C TYR A 23 -5.26 1.33 -11.14
N SER A 24 -6.05 1.02 -10.11
CA SER A 24 -5.86 1.55 -8.75
C SER A 24 -4.75 0.75 -8.07
N VAL A 25 -3.50 1.17 -8.25
CA VAL A 25 -2.39 0.76 -7.37
C VAL A 25 -2.08 1.97 -6.50
N LEU A 26 -2.34 1.84 -5.21
CA LEU A 26 -1.97 2.82 -4.18
C LEU A 26 -0.43 2.91 -4.11
N PHE A 27 0.15 3.85 -4.83
CA PHE A 27 1.55 4.26 -4.63
C PHE A 27 1.58 5.33 -3.53
N GLN A 28 1.92 4.93 -2.30
CA GLN A 28 2.32 5.90 -1.29
C GLN A 28 3.75 6.38 -1.60
N ARG A 29 3.87 7.57 -2.19
CA ARG A 29 5.14 8.31 -2.22
C ARG A 29 5.27 9.09 -0.91
N ALA A 30 6.18 8.67 -0.04
CA ALA A 30 6.57 9.47 1.12
C ALA A 30 7.38 10.70 0.66
N MET A 31 6.92 11.90 1.01
CA MET A 31 7.71 13.13 0.91
C MET A 31 7.97 13.64 2.33
N ILE A 32 9.26 13.85 2.64
CA ILE A 32 9.73 14.35 3.93
C ILE A 32 9.28 15.81 4.08
N TRP A 33 8.56 16.11 5.16
CA TRP A 33 8.11 17.47 5.51
C TRP A 33 9.24 18.22 6.22
N LEU A 34 9.50 19.47 5.79
CA LEU A 34 10.34 20.38 6.56
C LEU A 34 9.47 21.11 7.63
N PRO A 35 9.96 21.35 8.85
CA PRO A 35 9.21 22.13 9.84
C PRO A 35 8.99 23.57 9.35
N GLY A 36 7.72 24.02 9.21
CA GLY A 36 7.38 25.43 8.96
C GLY A 36 6.31 25.73 7.91
N THR A 37 5.80 24.75 7.16
CA THR A 37 4.80 24.99 6.10
C THR A 37 3.37 25.17 6.67
N ARG A 38 2.69 26.29 6.36
CA ARG A 38 1.25 26.48 6.59
C ARG A 38 0.49 26.34 5.26
N VAL A 39 -0.55 25.52 5.25
CA VAL A 39 -1.44 25.34 4.09
C VAL A 39 -2.49 26.46 4.07
N THR A 40 -2.53 27.26 2.99
CA THR A 40 -3.59 28.25 2.76
C THR A 40 -4.36 27.93 1.48
N GLY A 41 -5.51 27.27 1.62
CA GLY A 41 -6.59 27.28 0.62
C GLY A 41 -6.71 26.04 -0.29
N TRP A 42 -7.95 25.58 -0.45
CA TRP A 42 -8.38 24.56 -1.43
C TRP A 42 -9.18 25.24 -2.55
N GLY A 43 -8.86 24.96 -3.82
CA GLY A 43 -9.61 25.51 -4.96
C GLY A 43 -9.70 24.53 -6.12
N CYS A 44 -10.92 24.12 -6.49
CA CYS A 44 -11.21 23.39 -7.72
C CYS A 44 -11.45 24.37 -8.87
N VAL A 45 -10.71 24.24 -9.97
CA VAL A 45 -10.98 24.99 -11.21
C VAL A 45 -12.09 24.27 -11.99
N ARG A 46 -13.23 24.95 -12.23
CA ARG A 46 -14.30 24.45 -13.11
C ARG A 46 -13.89 24.61 -14.59
N PRO A 47 -14.24 23.67 -15.50
CA PRO A 47 -14.02 23.86 -16.93
C PRO A 47 -15.03 24.84 -17.54
N CYS A 48 -14.55 25.74 -18.40
CA CYS A 48 -15.34 26.71 -19.16
C CYS A 48 -16.27 26.00 -20.17
N LYS A 49 -17.55 26.41 -20.20
CA LYS A 49 -18.50 26.09 -21.28
C LYS A 49 -18.34 27.12 -22.42
N PRO A 50 -18.41 26.72 -23.70
CA PRO A 50 -18.53 27.67 -24.80
C PRO A 50 -19.99 28.14 -24.94
N ASP A 51 -20.19 29.45 -25.06
CA ASP A 51 -21.50 30.09 -25.26
C ASP A 51 -21.70 30.38 -26.77
N PRO A 52 -22.83 30.01 -27.40
CA PRO A 52 -23.04 30.17 -28.83
C PRO A 52 -23.97 31.35 -29.12
N HIS A 53 -23.42 32.57 -29.27
CA HIS A 53 -24.19 33.70 -29.79
C HIS A 53 -23.34 34.55 -30.75
N TYR A 54 -23.40 34.23 -32.04
CA TYR A 54 -22.99 35.13 -33.12
C TYR A 54 -24.21 35.92 -33.60
N GLY A 55 -24.33 37.16 -33.12
CA GLY A 55 -25.21 38.18 -33.67
C GLY A 55 -24.43 39.10 -34.61
N SER A 56 -24.98 39.33 -35.80
CA SER A 56 -24.50 40.21 -36.87
C SER A 56 -24.12 41.61 -36.40
N MET A 57 -22.94 42.12 -36.79
CA MET A 57 -22.54 43.50 -36.54
C MET A 57 -22.10 44.18 -37.85
N SER A 58 -22.76 45.30 -38.17
CA SER A 58 -22.66 46.05 -39.43
C SER A 58 -21.39 46.90 -39.57
N ILE A 59 -21.06 47.23 -40.82
CA ILE A 59 -19.80 47.82 -41.34
C ILE A 59 -19.50 49.26 -40.84
N ALA A 60 -20.37 49.89 -40.04
CA ALA A 60 -20.17 51.26 -39.55
C ALA A 60 -19.33 51.39 -38.27
N GLY A 61 -18.86 50.30 -37.67
CA GLY A 61 -18.04 50.31 -36.44
C GLY A 61 -16.52 50.36 -36.66
N VAL A 62 -16.04 50.34 -37.91
CA VAL A 62 -14.63 50.00 -38.21
C VAL A 62 -13.66 51.19 -38.06
N LEU A 63 -14.13 52.44 -38.02
CA LEU A 63 -13.24 53.62 -38.05
C LEU A 63 -13.12 54.39 -36.71
N ALA A 64 -13.94 54.11 -35.70
CA ALA A 64 -13.76 54.63 -34.34
C ALA A 64 -12.86 53.73 -33.46
N LEU A 65 -12.53 52.53 -33.95
CA LEU A 65 -11.72 51.52 -33.25
C LEU A 65 -10.21 51.68 -33.45
N SER A 66 -9.75 52.46 -34.44
CA SER A 66 -8.32 52.57 -34.79
C SER A 66 -7.53 53.53 -33.89
N VAL A 67 -8.19 54.52 -33.28
CA VAL A 67 -7.52 55.50 -32.40
C VAL A 67 -7.48 55.04 -30.94
N TRP A 68 -8.44 54.23 -30.49
CA TRP A 68 -8.38 53.56 -29.18
C TRP A 68 -7.44 52.35 -29.17
N PHE A 69 -7.20 51.71 -30.32
CA PHE A 69 -6.24 50.60 -30.40
C PHE A 69 -4.80 51.04 -30.17
N SER A 70 -4.44 52.28 -30.52
CA SER A 70 -3.08 52.79 -30.39
C SER A 70 -2.73 53.29 -28.98
N LEU A 71 -3.71 53.70 -28.15
CA LEU A 71 -3.46 54.04 -26.74
C LEU A 71 -3.59 52.83 -25.80
N ALA A 72 -4.39 51.81 -26.14
CA ALA A 72 -4.46 50.59 -25.35
C ALA A 72 -3.22 49.69 -25.51
N PHE A 73 -2.50 49.78 -26.63
CA PHE A 73 -1.26 49.03 -26.86
C PHE A 73 -0.05 49.54 -26.07
N ALA A 74 -0.09 50.77 -25.55
CA ALA A 74 1.01 51.37 -24.79
C ALA A 74 0.96 51.09 -23.27
N MET A 75 -0.15 50.57 -22.73
CA MET A 75 -0.30 50.28 -21.29
C MET A 75 -0.47 48.79 -20.96
N ALA A 76 -0.33 47.90 -21.94
CA ALA A 76 -0.39 46.46 -21.74
C ALA A 76 0.94 45.77 -22.09
N GLN A 77 2.08 46.36 -21.69
CA GLN A 77 3.25 45.51 -21.39
C GLN A 77 2.98 44.82 -20.04
N THR A 78 2.05 43.87 -20.05
CA THR A 78 1.99 42.87 -19.00
C THR A 78 3.32 42.13 -19.09
N LYS A 79 4.18 42.37 -18.09
CA LYS A 79 5.40 41.58 -17.89
C LYS A 79 4.95 40.12 -18.00
N ALA A 80 5.44 39.40 -19.01
CA ALA A 80 5.07 38.00 -19.21
C ALA A 80 5.16 37.31 -17.85
N PRO A 81 4.14 36.52 -17.44
CA PRO A 81 4.16 35.87 -16.14
C PRO A 81 5.50 35.15 -16.03
N SER A 82 6.29 35.52 -15.01
CA SER A 82 7.54 34.85 -14.67
C SER A 82 7.23 33.37 -14.69
N MET A 83 7.78 32.62 -15.65
CA MET A 83 7.58 31.17 -15.70
C MET A 83 7.89 30.65 -14.31
N ALA A 84 6.88 30.09 -13.64
CA ALA A 84 7.06 29.55 -12.31
C ALA A 84 8.22 28.58 -12.37
N THR A 85 9.25 28.82 -11.56
CA THR A 85 10.45 28.01 -11.58
C THR A 85 10.05 26.57 -11.25
N VAL A 86 10.19 25.67 -12.23
CA VAL A 86 9.86 24.26 -12.01
C VAL A 86 10.79 23.72 -10.92
N PRO A 87 10.25 23.12 -9.85
CA PRO A 87 11.08 22.55 -8.80
C PRO A 87 12.03 21.52 -9.41
N GLN A 88 13.32 21.74 -9.17
CA GLN A 88 14.38 20.84 -9.61
C GLN A 88 14.58 19.78 -8.53
N PHE A 89 14.57 18.51 -8.93
CA PHE A 89 14.77 17.37 -8.04
C PHE A 89 16.16 16.78 -8.26
N GLU A 90 16.90 16.59 -7.18
CA GLU A 90 18.21 15.93 -7.17
C GLU A 90 18.09 14.60 -6.42
N ASP A 91 18.56 13.51 -7.02
CA ASP A 91 18.73 12.24 -6.31
C ASP A 91 19.90 12.33 -5.35
N VAL A 92 19.59 12.31 -4.06
CA VAL A 92 20.56 12.38 -2.97
C VAL A 92 20.71 11.05 -2.23
N SER A 93 20.20 9.95 -2.77
CA SER A 93 20.13 8.66 -2.05
C SER A 93 21.51 8.16 -1.61
N LYS A 94 22.49 8.19 -2.52
CA LYS A 94 23.88 7.78 -2.21
C LYS A 94 24.52 8.71 -1.19
N GLN A 95 24.30 10.01 -1.32
CA GLN A 95 24.79 11.03 -0.41
C GLN A 95 24.16 10.86 0.98
N ALA A 96 22.90 10.44 1.05
CA ALA A 96 22.18 10.17 2.28
C ALA A 96 22.55 8.83 2.92
N GLY A 97 23.31 7.96 2.26
CA GLY A 97 23.66 6.62 2.79
C GLY A 97 22.61 5.54 2.47
N LEU A 98 21.59 5.86 1.67
CA LEU A 98 20.59 4.91 1.19
C LEU A 98 21.15 4.14 -0.02
N THR A 99 21.61 2.93 0.24
CA THR A 99 22.37 2.10 -0.70
C THR A 99 21.62 0.89 -1.24
N ALA A 100 20.53 0.47 -0.59
CA ALA A 100 19.74 -0.67 -1.01
C ALA A 100 19.00 -0.35 -2.31
N SER A 101 19.06 -1.30 -3.24
CA SER A 101 18.23 -1.29 -4.43
C SER A 101 17.12 -2.32 -4.25
N HIS A 102 15.92 -1.98 -4.70
CA HIS A 102 14.84 -2.94 -4.80
C HIS A 102 15.23 -4.04 -5.79
N ILE A 103 15.08 -5.30 -5.37
CA ILE A 103 15.44 -6.48 -6.18
C ILE A 103 14.21 -6.89 -7.00
N SER A 104 14.34 -6.86 -8.32
CA SER A 104 13.34 -7.33 -9.28
C SER A 104 14.05 -7.62 -10.61
N THR A 105 13.54 -8.58 -11.38
CA THR A 105 14.01 -8.83 -12.75
C THR A 105 13.55 -7.71 -13.68
N THR A 106 14.36 -7.41 -14.70
CA THR A 106 14.01 -6.47 -15.77
C THR A 106 12.97 -7.00 -16.74
N GLU A 107 12.89 -8.32 -16.89
CA GLU A 107 12.04 -9.01 -17.87
C GLU A 107 10.61 -9.26 -17.35
N GLN A 108 10.46 -9.44 -16.03
CA GLN A 108 9.17 -9.65 -15.35
C GLN A 108 8.26 -10.67 -16.05
N HIS A 109 8.80 -11.87 -16.29
CA HIS A 109 8.10 -12.92 -17.03
C HIS A 109 6.91 -13.50 -16.25
N TYR A 110 6.91 -13.39 -14.92
CA TYR A 110 5.89 -13.96 -14.05
C TYR A 110 5.14 -12.87 -13.27
N ILE A 111 3.87 -13.14 -12.95
CA ILE A 111 3.02 -12.17 -12.23
C ILE A 111 3.61 -11.76 -10.88
N ILE A 112 4.27 -12.67 -10.17
CA ILE A 112 4.93 -12.37 -8.90
C ILE A 112 6.05 -11.34 -9.03
N GLU A 113 6.71 -11.26 -10.19
CA GLU A 113 7.81 -10.32 -10.44
C GLU A 113 7.31 -8.90 -10.68
N SER A 114 6.02 -8.74 -10.97
CA SER A 114 5.38 -7.44 -11.18
C SER A 114 4.90 -6.77 -9.88
N MET A 115 5.02 -7.46 -8.75
CA MET A 115 4.59 -6.98 -7.44
C MET A 115 5.71 -7.20 -6.42
N SER A 116 6.12 -6.14 -5.75
CA SER A 116 6.88 -6.18 -4.50
C SER A 116 7.20 -4.75 -4.07
N GLY A 117 7.75 -4.60 -2.87
CA GLY A 117 8.22 -3.33 -2.34
C GLY A 117 7.26 -2.70 -1.34
N GLY A 118 7.69 -1.58 -0.78
CA GLY A 118 7.02 -0.95 0.35
C GLY A 118 8.04 -0.22 1.20
N ILE A 119 7.60 0.87 1.83
CA ILE A 119 8.43 1.67 2.73
C ILE A 119 7.60 1.98 3.97
N ALA A 120 8.19 1.80 5.15
CA ALA A 120 7.69 2.38 6.39
C ALA A 120 8.65 3.45 6.87
N LEU A 121 8.08 4.55 7.37
CA LEU A 121 8.78 5.59 8.11
C LEU A 121 8.28 5.55 9.54
N PHE A 122 9.18 5.34 10.49
CA PHE A 122 8.86 5.24 11.90
C PHE A 122 10.11 5.52 12.73
N ASP A 123 9.93 5.91 13.98
CA ASP A 123 11.01 6.16 14.92
C ASP A 123 11.26 4.85 15.71
N CYS A 124 12.39 4.18 15.50
CA CYS A 124 12.66 2.88 16.12
C CYS A 124 13.46 2.96 17.42
N ASP A 125 13.99 4.13 17.78
CA ASP A 125 14.73 4.36 19.02
C ASP A 125 14.22 5.53 19.88
N ASP A 126 13.07 6.10 19.50
CA ASP A 126 12.38 7.20 20.19
C ASP A 126 13.21 8.48 20.25
N ASP A 127 14.09 8.71 19.26
CA ASP A 127 14.97 9.89 19.21
C ASP A 127 14.32 11.11 18.51
N GLY A 128 13.09 10.95 18.01
CA GLY A 128 12.31 11.96 17.31
C GLY A 128 12.63 12.07 15.81
N LYS A 129 13.49 11.20 15.28
CA LYS A 129 13.83 11.10 13.86
C LYS A 129 13.12 9.91 13.23
N LEU A 130 12.86 10.00 11.92
CA LEU A 130 12.18 8.92 11.21
C LEU A 130 13.23 8.05 10.51
N ASP A 131 13.28 6.79 10.91
CA ASP A 131 14.00 5.72 10.26
C ASP A 131 13.27 5.21 9.03
N ILE A 132 13.98 4.46 8.19
CA ILE A 132 13.45 3.94 6.94
C ILE A 132 13.56 2.42 6.94
N ALA A 133 12.41 1.75 6.92
CA ALA A 133 12.33 0.34 6.57
C ALA A 133 11.88 0.18 5.12
N MET A 134 12.67 -0.52 4.32
CA MET A 134 12.41 -0.81 2.92
C MET A 134 12.20 -2.31 2.72
N VAL A 135 11.11 -2.68 2.05
CA VAL A 135 10.83 -4.06 1.66
C VAL A 135 11.65 -4.42 0.41
N ASN A 136 12.36 -5.53 0.46
CA ASN A 136 13.08 -6.04 -0.69
C ASN A 136 12.23 -7.09 -1.42
N GLY A 137 12.15 -6.96 -2.74
CA GLY A 137 11.64 -8.02 -3.61
C GLY A 137 12.66 -9.15 -3.76
N SER A 138 12.41 -10.03 -4.71
CA SER A 138 13.33 -11.10 -5.13
C SER A 138 13.10 -11.38 -6.62
N THR A 139 13.72 -12.44 -7.13
CA THR A 139 13.42 -13.03 -8.45
C THR A 139 13.02 -14.49 -8.28
N VAL A 140 12.45 -15.11 -9.31
CA VAL A 140 12.12 -16.54 -9.24
C VAL A 140 13.35 -17.40 -8.98
N GLU A 141 14.49 -17.05 -9.58
CA GLU A 141 15.77 -17.75 -9.38
C GLU A 141 16.25 -17.62 -7.95
N HIS A 142 16.36 -16.39 -7.43
CA HIS A 142 16.80 -16.15 -6.07
C HIS A 142 15.86 -16.78 -5.04
N TYR A 143 14.56 -16.71 -5.27
CA TYR A 143 13.56 -17.30 -4.39
C TYR A 143 13.68 -18.83 -4.32
N ARG A 144 13.94 -19.50 -5.46
CA ARG A 144 14.24 -20.94 -5.48
C ARG A 144 15.51 -21.29 -4.70
N ASP A 145 16.47 -20.36 -4.63
CA ASP A 145 17.71 -20.48 -3.85
C ASP A 145 17.58 -19.96 -2.39
N GLY A 146 16.36 -19.87 -1.86
CA GLY A 146 16.08 -19.49 -0.48
C GLY A 146 15.76 -18.01 -0.26
N GLY A 147 15.62 -17.23 -1.32
CA GLY A 147 15.14 -15.86 -1.32
C GLY A 147 16.14 -14.83 -0.81
N ASP A 148 15.69 -13.57 -0.82
CA ASP A 148 16.44 -12.39 -0.41
C ASP A 148 15.97 -11.90 0.96
N PRO A 149 16.78 -11.14 1.72
CA PRO A 149 16.32 -10.55 3.00
C PRO A 149 15.01 -9.78 2.79
N LEU A 150 13.96 -10.05 3.56
CA LEU A 150 12.64 -9.45 3.33
C LEU A 150 12.64 -7.92 3.45
N ILE A 151 13.52 -7.37 4.28
CA ILE A 151 13.53 -5.97 4.69
C ILE A 151 14.96 -5.47 4.88
N THR A 152 15.16 -4.20 4.58
CA THR A 152 16.35 -3.41 4.92
C THR A 152 15.93 -2.27 5.84
N LEU A 153 16.58 -2.13 7.01
CA LEU A 153 16.35 -1.03 7.95
C LEU A 153 17.53 -0.05 7.95
N TYR A 154 17.20 1.22 7.83
CA TYR A 154 18.11 2.36 7.87
C TYR A 154 17.78 3.25 9.06
N HIS A 155 18.74 3.42 9.96
CA HIS A 155 18.67 4.36 11.07
C HIS A 155 18.97 5.78 10.58
N GLN A 156 18.20 6.78 11.00
CA GLN A 156 18.43 8.18 10.71
C GLN A 156 19.45 8.79 11.68
N ASP A 157 20.65 9.01 11.17
CA ASP A 157 21.68 9.77 11.88
C ASP A 157 21.40 11.29 11.77
N GLU A 158 22.43 12.11 11.93
CA GLU A 158 22.29 13.56 11.75
C GLU A 158 22.18 13.97 10.27
N ASN A 159 21.53 15.12 10.02
CA ASN A 159 21.53 15.78 8.70
C ASN A 159 21.03 14.89 7.54
N LEU A 160 20.00 14.06 7.81
CA LEU A 160 19.40 13.13 6.82
C LEU A 160 20.43 12.11 6.28
N LYS A 161 21.40 11.72 7.10
CA LYS A 161 22.28 10.57 6.85
C LYS A 161 21.65 9.32 7.43
N PHE A 162 21.88 8.20 6.76
CA PHE A 162 21.25 6.94 7.08
C PHE A 162 22.30 5.82 7.12
N SER A 163 22.23 5.03 8.18
CA SER A 163 23.09 3.87 8.39
C SER A 163 22.27 2.58 8.26
N ASN A 164 22.72 1.64 7.43
CA ASN A 164 22.05 0.33 7.33
C ASN A 164 22.31 -0.47 8.61
N ILE A 165 21.27 -0.68 9.41
CA ILE A 165 21.34 -1.40 10.68
C ILE A 165 20.62 -2.75 10.64
N THR A 166 20.16 -3.22 9.48
CA THR A 166 19.36 -4.45 9.30
C THR A 166 19.87 -5.64 10.12
N GLN A 167 21.17 -5.94 10.00
CA GLN A 167 21.78 -7.09 10.69
C GLN A 167 21.89 -6.85 12.21
N SER A 168 22.31 -5.66 12.63
CA SER A 168 22.48 -5.33 14.04
C SER A 168 21.12 -5.18 14.75
N ALA A 169 20.07 -4.83 14.02
CA ALA A 169 18.68 -4.74 14.46
C ALA A 169 18.03 -6.12 14.67
N GLY A 170 18.61 -7.20 14.16
CA GLY A 170 18.08 -8.56 14.31
C GLY A 170 17.15 -9.02 13.18
N LEU A 171 16.99 -8.23 12.12
CA LEU A 171 16.14 -8.53 10.97
C LEU A 171 16.84 -9.51 10.03
N LYS A 172 16.41 -10.78 10.03
CA LYS A 172 17.16 -11.87 9.37
C LYS A 172 16.36 -12.74 8.40
N ARG A 173 15.03 -12.67 8.39
CA ARG A 173 14.23 -13.53 7.49
C ARG A 173 14.49 -13.21 6.03
N LYS A 174 14.57 -14.27 5.23
CA LYS A 174 14.64 -14.21 3.77
C LYS A 174 13.34 -14.70 3.16
N GLY A 175 13.07 -14.27 1.94
CA GLY A 175 11.89 -14.59 1.16
C GLY A 175 11.73 -13.59 0.01
N TRP A 176 10.49 -13.24 -0.30
CA TRP A 176 10.17 -12.23 -1.31
C TRP A 176 9.19 -11.23 -0.73
N GLY A 177 9.67 -10.06 -0.32
CA GLY A 177 8.86 -9.07 0.39
C GLY A 177 7.86 -8.34 -0.52
N MET A 178 6.67 -8.08 0.02
CA MET A 178 5.54 -7.50 -0.73
C MET A 178 4.96 -6.24 -0.11
N GLY A 179 5.06 -6.08 1.21
CA GLY A 179 4.48 -4.95 1.93
C GLY A 179 4.98 -4.90 3.35
N ILE A 180 4.79 -3.74 3.98
CA ILE A 180 5.22 -3.48 5.36
C ILE A 180 4.17 -2.66 6.08
N VAL A 181 3.92 -3.02 7.33
CA VAL A 181 3.11 -2.23 8.26
C VAL A 181 3.76 -2.22 9.64
N VAL A 182 3.57 -1.13 10.37
CA VAL A 182 4.17 -0.89 11.68
C VAL A 182 3.06 -0.55 12.67
N ALA A 183 3.08 -1.19 13.84
CA ALA A 183 2.17 -0.93 14.95
C ALA A 183 2.78 -1.50 16.25
N ASP A 184 2.38 -0.98 17.40
CA ASP A 184 2.61 -1.62 18.70
C ASP A 184 1.51 -2.68 18.90
N PHE A 185 1.80 -3.95 18.55
CA PHE A 185 0.77 -5.00 18.51
C PHE A 185 0.53 -5.64 19.88
N ASP A 186 1.47 -5.53 20.81
CA ASP A 186 1.36 -6.08 22.14
C ASP A 186 1.20 -5.03 23.25
N ASN A 187 1.03 -3.76 22.86
CA ASN A 187 0.84 -2.60 23.73
C ASN A 187 1.99 -2.41 24.73
N ASP A 188 3.23 -2.73 24.33
CA ASP A 188 4.41 -2.57 25.18
C ASP A 188 5.08 -1.18 25.03
N GLY A 189 4.50 -0.32 24.20
CA GLY A 189 4.95 1.03 23.92
C GLY A 189 6.02 1.12 22.85
N LYS A 190 6.37 0.02 22.18
CA LYS A 190 7.39 -0.03 21.13
C LYS A 190 6.76 -0.45 19.81
N LEU A 191 7.24 0.15 18.73
CA LEU A 191 6.73 -0.17 17.41
C LEU A 191 7.29 -1.51 16.90
N ASP A 192 6.40 -2.38 16.46
CA ASP A 192 6.70 -3.66 15.84
C ASP A 192 6.59 -3.58 14.31
N ILE A 193 7.26 -4.48 13.61
CA ILE A 193 7.27 -4.51 12.15
C ILE A 193 6.66 -5.82 11.66
N PHE A 194 5.66 -5.72 10.79
CA PHE A 194 5.18 -6.84 10.00
C PHE A 194 5.52 -6.65 8.52
N VAL A 195 6.10 -7.68 7.91
CA VAL A 195 6.45 -7.73 6.50
C VAL A 195 5.70 -8.89 5.85
N SER A 196 4.83 -8.58 4.90
CA SER A 196 4.19 -9.58 4.05
C SER A 196 5.14 -10.01 2.93
N GLY A 197 4.92 -11.21 2.40
CA GLY A 197 5.76 -11.73 1.34
C GLY A 197 5.18 -12.96 0.64
N PHE A 198 5.90 -13.43 -0.37
CA PHE A 198 5.64 -14.73 -0.95
C PHE A 198 6.41 -15.83 -0.23
N GLY A 199 5.74 -16.93 0.10
CA GLY A 199 6.35 -18.08 0.80
C GLY A 199 6.44 -17.95 2.32
N GLY A 200 6.12 -16.79 2.86
CA GLY A 200 6.12 -16.51 4.27
C GLY A 200 6.11 -15.01 4.56
N THR A 201 5.85 -14.68 5.82
CA THR A 201 5.88 -13.32 6.36
C THR A 201 6.99 -13.19 7.41
N ALA A 202 7.14 -12.00 7.96
CA ALA A 202 7.88 -11.78 9.19
C ALA A 202 7.11 -10.85 10.12
N LEU A 203 7.00 -11.21 11.40
CA LEU A 203 6.61 -10.32 12.48
C LEU A 203 7.79 -10.16 13.43
N TYR A 204 8.23 -8.92 13.60
CA TYR A 204 9.35 -8.52 14.41
C TYR A 204 8.87 -7.66 15.56
N ARG A 205 8.99 -8.18 16.78
CA ARG A 205 8.65 -7.45 18.00
C ARG A 205 9.74 -6.44 18.35
N GLY A 206 9.38 -5.19 18.60
CA GLY A 206 10.26 -4.12 19.03
C GLY A 206 10.80 -4.36 20.44
N LEU A 207 12.11 -4.28 20.60
CA LEU A 207 12.78 -4.34 21.91
C LEU A 207 13.26 -2.95 22.37
N GLY A 208 13.17 -1.94 21.50
CA GLY A 208 13.68 -0.58 21.67
C GLY A 208 15.10 -0.42 21.13
N ASN A 209 15.54 0.82 20.92
CA ASN A 209 16.84 1.15 20.31
C ASN A 209 17.07 0.44 18.97
N CYS A 210 16.03 0.38 18.14
CA CYS A 210 16.02 -0.30 16.84
C CYS A 210 16.46 -1.78 16.91
N LYS A 211 16.18 -2.47 18.02
CA LYS A 211 16.37 -3.92 18.16
C LYS A 211 15.03 -4.63 18.04
N PHE A 212 15.04 -5.78 17.39
CA PHE A 212 13.85 -6.56 17.14
C PHE A 212 14.06 -8.05 17.41
N GLU A 213 13.01 -8.71 17.90
CA GLU A 213 12.90 -10.15 18.04
C GLU A 213 11.97 -10.72 16.97
N ASP A 214 12.38 -11.77 16.27
CA ASP A 214 11.50 -12.48 15.34
C ASP A 214 10.50 -13.36 16.11
N VAL A 215 9.23 -12.96 16.10
CA VAL A 215 8.14 -13.66 16.78
C VAL A 215 7.14 -14.31 15.81
N THR A 216 7.47 -14.36 14.51
CA THR A 216 6.58 -14.79 13.42
C THR A 216 5.92 -16.15 13.68
N ASP A 217 6.71 -17.15 14.05
CA ASP A 217 6.22 -18.51 14.30
C ASP A 217 5.44 -18.59 15.62
N LYS A 218 5.90 -17.88 16.65
CA LYS A 218 5.23 -17.80 17.96
C LYS A 218 3.86 -17.14 17.87
N ALA A 219 3.73 -16.12 17.02
CA ALA A 219 2.48 -15.42 16.74
C ALA A 219 1.58 -16.16 15.75
N GLY A 220 2.07 -17.24 15.11
CA GLY A 220 1.28 -18.03 14.15
C GLY A 220 1.03 -17.32 12.82
N VAL A 221 1.76 -16.25 12.51
CA VAL A 221 1.50 -15.39 11.33
C VAL A 221 2.37 -15.71 10.12
N ARG A 222 3.22 -16.74 10.19
CA ARG A 222 4.15 -17.12 9.09
C ARG A 222 3.44 -17.20 7.74
N GLY A 223 2.26 -17.81 7.72
CA GLY A 223 1.46 -17.97 6.51
C GLY A 223 2.21 -18.70 5.37
N SER A 224 1.62 -18.63 4.18
CA SER A 224 2.20 -19.14 2.93
C SER A 224 1.47 -18.54 1.73
N GLY A 225 1.99 -18.76 0.53
CA GLY A 225 1.38 -18.25 -0.70
C GLY A 225 1.68 -16.77 -0.92
N PHE A 226 0.83 -16.08 -1.68
CA PHE A 226 1.11 -14.75 -2.20
C PHE A 226 0.45 -13.66 -1.35
N MET A 227 1.09 -13.32 -0.23
CA MET A 227 0.62 -12.28 0.70
C MET A 227 1.10 -10.91 0.25
N THR A 228 0.17 -9.97 0.11
CA THR A 228 0.39 -8.66 -0.51
C THR A 228 0.24 -7.52 0.52
N GLY A 229 -0.85 -6.76 0.50
CA GLY A 229 -1.10 -5.72 1.49
C GLY A 229 -1.41 -6.30 2.87
N ALA A 230 -1.04 -5.56 3.91
CA ALA A 230 -1.43 -5.84 5.28
C ALA A 230 -1.97 -4.56 5.95
N ALA A 231 -2.75 -4.71 7.00
CA ALA A 231 -3.25 -3.61 7.81
C ALA A 231 -3.43 -4.03 9.26
N TRP A 232 -3.13 -3.10 10.17
CA TRP A 232 -3.42 -3.19 11.59
C TRP A 232 -4.70 -2.42 11.90
N ALA A 233 -5.61 -3.02 12.67
CA ALA A 233 -6.78 -2.34 13.20
C ALA A 233 -7.31 -3.07 14.43
N ASP A 234 -7.71 -2.33 15.46
CA ASP A 234 -8.50 -2.88 16.57
C ASP A 234 -9.94 -3.12 16.08
N TYR A 235 -10.15 -4.27 15.43
CA TYR A 235 -11.40 -4.56 14.73
C TYR A 235 -12.52 -4.97 15.68
N ASP A 236 -12.21 -5.73 16.74
CA ASP A 236 -13.18 -6.19 17.72
C ASP A 236 -13.28 -5.29 18.97
N ARG A 237 -12.47 -4.23 19.04
CA ARG A 237 -12.46 -3.19 20.08
C ARG A 237 -12.01 -3.72 21.44
N ASP A 238 -11.09 -4.67 21.46
CA ASP A 238 -10.52 -5.22 22.68
C ASP A 238 -9.30 -4.41 23.19
N GLY A 239 -8.86 -3.41 22.41
CA GLY A 239 -7.72 -2.55 22.73
C GLY A 239 -6.39 -3.08 22.22
N TYR A 240 -6.37 -4.21 21.52
CA TYR A 240 -5.22 -4.73 20.79
C TYR A 240 -5.47 -4.63 19.28
N VAL A 241 -4.41 -4.43 18.49
CA VAL A 241 -4.56 -4.35 17.04
C VAL A 241 -4.60 -5.75 16.42
N ASP A 242 -5.59 -6.00 15.58
CA ASP A 242 -5.68 -7.19 14.74
C ASP A 242 -4.88 -7.02 13.46
N LEU A 243 -4.34 -8.13 12.97
CA LEU A 243 -3.67 -8.19 11.68
C LEU A 243 -4.61 -8.72 10.60
N PHE A 244 -4.78 -7.96 9.52
CA PHE A 244 -5.35 -8.43 8.26
C PHE A 244 -4.26 -8.46 7.17
N VAL A 245 -4.19 -9.56 6.41
CA VAL A 245 -3.24 -9.74 5.32
C VAL A 245 -3.98 -10.23 4.07
N ALA A 246 -3.93 -9.43 3.01
CA ALA A 246 -4.53 -9.78 1.73
C ALA A 246 -3.68 -10.82 1.00
N ARG A 247 -4.31 -11.86 0.46
CA ARG A 247 -3.66 -12.86 -0.40
C ARG A 247 -4.22 -12.78 -1.81
N TYR A 248 -3.33 -12.85 -2.80
CA TYR A 248 -3.69 -12.48 -4.17
C TYR A 248 -4.16 -13.67 -5.00
N VAL A 249 -3.23 -14.37 -5.64
CA VAL A 249 -3.52 -15.51 -6.50
C VAL A 249 -2.64 -16.69 -6.09
N HIS A 250 -3.16 -17.88 -6.32
CA HIS A 250 -2.45 -19.11 -6.07
C HIS A 250 -1.33 -19.26 -7.10
N LEU A 251 -0.10 -19.32 -6.62
CA LEU A 251 1.08 -19.52 -7.45
C LEU A 251 1.84 -20.76 -7.01
N ASP A 252 1.99 -21.68 -7.94
CA ASP A 252 2.88 -22.84 -7.84
C ASP A 252 4.21 -22.48 -8.51
N MET A 253 5.27 -22.35 -7.71
CA MET A 253 6.62 -22.00 -8.18
C MET A 253 7.22 -23.04 -9.13
N ASP A 254 6.71 -24.27 -9.10
CA ASP A 254 7.15 -25.36 -9.98
C ASP A 254 6.37 -25.39 -11.30
N LYS A 255 5.27 -24.64 -11.38
CA LYS A 255 4.36 -24.60 -12.55
C LYS A 255 3.93 -23.19 -12.92
N LEU A 256 4.90 -22.28 -12.93
CA LEU A 256 4.64 -20.91 -13.38
C LEU A 256 4.28 -20.91 -14.87
N PRO A 257 3.23 -20.18 -15.28
CA PRO A 257 2.83 -20.12 -16.68
C PRO A 257 3.87 -19.34 -17.49
N GLU A 258 4.22 -19.88 -18.65
CA GLU A 258 5.19 -19.26 -19.56
C GLU A 258 4.70 -17.89 -20.06
N PHE A 259 5.62 -16.94 -20.19
CA PHE A 259 5.32 -15.60 -20.69
C PHE A 259 4.65 -15.66 -22.07
N GLY A 260 3.52 -14.97 -22.23
CA GLY A 260 2.80 -14.95 -23.50
C GLY A 260 2.15 -16.27 -23.93
N SER A 261 2.15 -17.31 -23.08
CA SER A 261 1.67 -18.66 -23.44
C SER A 261 0.17 -18.77 -23.71
N ASN A 262 -0.63 -17.85 -23.13
CA ASN A 262 -2.08 -17.86 -23.28
C ASN A 262 -2.59 -16.59 -23.99
N GLU A 263 -3.29 -16.78 -25.10
CA GLU A 263 -3.88 -15.71 -25.92
C GLU A 263 -4.87 -14.81 -25.14
N LYS A 264 -5.54 -15.35 -24.13
CA LYS A 264 -6.55 -14.63 -23.35
C LYS A 264 -5.97 -13.96 -22.11
N PHE A 265 -5.00 -14.60 -21.44
CA PHE A 265 -4.55 -14.17 -20.11
C PHE A 265 -3.12 -13.64 -20.06
N CYS A 266 -2.29 -13.92 -21.08
CA CYS A 266 -0.89 -13.49 -21.16
C CYS A 266 -0.68 -12.51 -22.34
N ARG A 267 -1.76 -11.84 -22.78
CA ARG A 267 -1.73 -10.76 -23.77
C ARG A 267 -2.56 -9.59 -23.30
N TYR A 268 -1.98 -8.39 -23.37
CA TYR A 268 -2.70 -7.15 -23.11
C TYR A 268 -2.65 -6.26 -24.36
N LYS A 269 -3.83 -6.04 -24.97
CA LYS A 269 -3.97 -5.25 -26.21
C LYS A 269 -3.03 -5.71 -27.34
N GLY A 270 -2.83 -7.02 -27.47
CA GLY A 270 -1.96 -7.62 -28.50
C GLY A 270 -0.47 -7.68 -28.14
N ILE A 271 -0.06 -7.08 -27.02
CA ILE A 271 1.31 -7.13 -26.50
C ILE A 271 1.43 -8.35 -25.57
N LEU A 272 2.52 -9.12 -25.72
CA LEU A 272 2.84 -10.22 -24.82
C LEU A 272 3.15 -9.66 -23.42
N VAL A 273 2.55 -10.27 -22.41
CA VAL A 273 2.75 -9.93 -21.00
C VAL A 273 2.83 -11.21 -20.17
N GLN A 274 3.26 -11.09 -18.92
CA GLN A 274 3.08 -12.14 -17.94
C GLN A 274 1.60 -12.49 -17.79
N CYS A 275 1.32 -13.76 -17.50
CA CYS A 275 -0.04 -14.24 -17.38
C CYS A 275 -0.73 -13.59 -16.17
N GLY A 276 -1.79 -12.82 -16.43
CA GLY A 276 -2.50 -12.04 -15.43
C GLY A 276 -3.45 -12.88 -14.55
N PRO A 277 -4.03 -12.25 -13.51
CA PRO A 277 -4.80 -12.93 -12.46
C PRO A 277 -6.11 -13.57 -12.96
N TRP A 278 -6.65 -13.12 -14.10
CA TRP A 278 -7.92 -13.61 -14.65
C TRP A 278 -7.92 -15.10 -15.00
N GLY A 279 -6.73 -15.67 -15.25
CA GLY A 279 -6.56 -17.11 -15.52
C GLY A 279 -6.10 -17.92 -14.30
N MET A 280 -6.06 -17.31 -13.11
CA MET A 280 -5.47 -17.88 -11.91
C MET A 280 -6.53 -18.06 -10.81
N GLU A 281 -6.32 -19.08 -9.96
CA GLU A 281 -7.13 -19.27 -8.76
C GLU A 281 -6.76 -18.20 -7.72
N GLY A 282 -7.74 -17.67 -7.00
CA GLY A 282 -7.50 -16.70 -5.91
C GLY A 282 -7.10 -17.39 -4.61
N GLU A 283 -6.32 -16.70 -3.77
CA GLU A 283 -6.03 -17.19 -2.42
C GLU A 283 -6.96 -16.56 -1.37
N SER A 284 -7.24 -17.29 -0.29
CA SER A 284 -7.97 -16.74 0.85
C SER A 284 -7.06 -15.91 1.74
N ASP A 285 -7.53 -14.73 2.15
CA ASP A 285 -6.83 -13.79 3.03
C ASP A 285 -6.49 -14.42 4.40
N LEU A 286 -5.53 -13.83 5.12
CA LEU A 286 -5.17 -14.22 6.48
C LEU A 286 -5.63 -13.14 7.47
N ARG A 287 -6.25 -13.56 8.57
CA ARG A 287 -6.62 -12.68 9.68
C ARG A 287 -6.16 -13.29 11.00
N THR A 288 -5.58 -12.47 11.87
CA THR A 288 -5.18 -12.86 13.23
C THR A 288 -5.78 -11.87 14.22
N ALA A 289 -6.42 -12.39 15.28
CA ALA A 289 -6.88 -11.59 16.41
C ALA A 289 -5.84 -11.64 17.54
N THR A 290 -5.50 -10.48 18.09
CA THR A 290 -4.64 -10.37 19.28
C THR A 290 -5.54 -10.33 20.54
N GLY A 291 -5.00 -10.36 21.77
CA GLY A 291 -5.78 -10.07 22.99
C GLY A 291 -6.73 -11.14 23.58
N SER A 292 -7.21 -12.14 22.82
CA SER A 292 -8.01 -13.24 23.38
C SER A 292 -7.16 -14.48 23.72
N GLY A 293 -7.30 -15.01 24.95
CA GLY A 293 -6.59 -16.24 25.39
C GLY A 293 -6.82 -17.45 24.46
N PRO A 294 -6.10 -18.55 24.71
CA PRO A 294 -5.40 -19.33 23.68
C PRO A 294 -6.14 -19.35 22.33
N CYS A 295 -5.65 -18.54 21.39
CA CYS A 295 -6.19 -18.46 20.03
C CYS A 295 -6.25 -19.85 19.40
N GLY A 296 -7.46 -20.35 19.17
CA GLY A 296 -7.68 -21.37 18.17
C GLY A 296 -7.30 -20.78 16.81
N ALA A 297 -6.41 -21.46 16.09
CA ALA A 297 -6.15 -21.15 14.70
C ALA A 297 -7.48 -21.14 13.93
N ILE A 298 -7.92 -19.98 13.45
CA ILE A 298 -9.06 -19.91 12.55
C ILE A 298 -8.56 -20.43 11.19
N THR A 299 -8.84 -21.70 10.94
CA THR A 299 -8.63 -22.31 9.63
C THR A 299 -9.69 -21.78 8.69
N ILE A 300 -9.29 -21.07 7.64
CA ILE A 300 -10.21 -20.66 6.57
C ILE A 300 -10.40 -21.87 5.66
N THR A 301 -11.56 -22.53 5.76
CA THR A 301 -12.01 -23.51 4.77
C THR A 301 -12.70 -22.81 3.61
N THR A 302 -12.54 -23.37 2.42
CA THR A 302 -12.99 -22.89 1.09
C THR A 302 -14.51 -22.77 0.88
N ALA A 303 -15.31 -22.50 1.92
CA ALA A 303 -16.74 -22.27 1.78
C ALA A 303 -17.19 -21.12 2.67
N GLY A 304 -18.03 -20.23 2.10
CA GLY A 304 -18.46 -18.96 2.70
C GLY A 304 -18.90 -19.07 4.17
N LEU A 305 -18.60 -18.00 4.92
CA LEU A 305 -18.89 -17.88 6.35
C LEU A 305 -20.38 -18.13 6.65
N ILE A 306 -20.65 -19.18 7.42
CA ILE A 306 -21.76 -19.22 8.37
C ILE A 306 -21.17 -19.53 9.73
N CYS A 307 -21.02 -18.49 10.57
CA CYS A 307 -20.78 -18.69 11.99
C CYS A 307 -22.05 -19.29 12.59
N THR A 308 -22.02 -20.59 12.93
CA THR A 308 -23.02 -21.16 13.84
C THR A 308 -22.52 -20.94 15.27
N TRP A 309 -23.29 -20.18 16.04
CA TRP A 309 -23.02 -19.91 17.46
C TRP A 309 -23.14 -21.20 18.28
N PRO A 310 -22.29 -21.43 19.30
CA PRO A 310 -22.63 -22.35 20.37
C PRO A 310 -23.72 -21.70 21.22
N THR A 311 -24.89 -22.33 21.28
CA THR A 311 -25.99 -21.94 22.15
C THR A 311 -25.56 -22.05 23.62
N MET A 312 -25.47 -20.92 24.32
CA MET A 312 -25.40 -20.92 25.79
C MET A 312 -26.77 -21.30 26.38
N PRO A 313 -26.82 -22.03 27.52
CA PRO A 313 -28.07 -22.49 28.11
C PRO A 313 -28.79 -21.33 28.83
N GLY A 314 -29.98 -20.99 28.35
CA GLY A 314 -30.93 -20.07 29.00
C GLY A 314 -31.94 -20.81 29.90
N PRO A 315 -32.64 -20.09 30.79
CA PRO A 315 -33.21 -20.60 32.03
C PRO A 315 -34.44 -21.49 31.82
N ILE A 316 -34.60 -22.46 32.75
CA ILE A 316 -35.80 -23.29 32.88
C ILE A 316 -36.99 -22.38 33.19
N PHE A 317 -37.87 -22.19 32.21
CA PHE A 317 -39.25 -21.79 32.45
C PHE A 317 -40.16 -22.99 32.20
N SER A 318 -40.75 -23.48 33.29
CA SER A 318 -41.83 -24.47 33.25
C SER A 318 -43.12 -23.79 32.81
N THR A 319 -43.66 -24.19 31.68
CA THR A 319 -45.09 -24.06 31.40
C THR A 319 -45.63 -25.44 31.00
N THR A 320 -46.31 -26.03 31.98
CA THR A 320 -47.23 -27.15 31.83
C THR A 320 -48.31 -26.84 30.80
N THR A 321 -48.46 -27.71 29.81
CA THR A 321 -49.76 -27.95 29.17
C THR A 321 -49.95 -29.45 28.92
N SER A 322 -51.11 -29.91 29.38
CA SER A 322 -51.54 -31.30 29.54
C SER A 322 -52.06 -31.93 28.24
N THR A 323 -51.70 -33.20 28.04
CA THR A 323 -52.51 -34.35 27.56
C THR A 323 -53.41 -34.24 26.32
N MET A 324 -53.13 -35.04 25.28
CA MET A 324 -53.77 -36.34 24.95
C MET A 324 -53.41 -36.76 23.49
N GLY A 325 -52.96 -38.01 23.29
CA GLY A 325 -52.85 -38.65 21.94
C GLY A 325 -54.17 -39.32 21.53
N PRO A 326 -54.20 -40.39 20.69
CA PRO A 326 -53.23 -40.87 19.68
C PRO A 326 -53.92 -41.21 18.30
N SER A 327 -53.18 -41.56 17.24
CA SER A 327 -53.55 -42.73 16.40
C SER A 327 -52.41 -43.17 15.46
N LYS A 328 -52.38 -44.48 15.20
CA LYS A 328 -51.36 -45.29 14.49
C LYS A 328 -51.67 -45.46 13.00
N LYS A 329 -50.66 -46.01 12.28
CA LYS A 329 -50.66 -46.87 11.06
C LYS A 329 -50.41 -46.11 9.73
N SER A 330 -49.70 -46.62 8.72
CA SER A 330 -48.79 -47.77 8.47
C SER A 330 -48.53 -47.82 6.94
N ALA A 331 -47.34 -48.28 6.51
CA ALA A 331 -47.01 -48.87 5.18
C ALA A 331 -47.20 -47.98 3.92
N PHE A 332 -46.35 -47.96 2.90
CA PHE A 332 -45.30 -48.83 2.38
C PHE A 332 -44.02 -48.03 2.07
#